data_AF-A0A8D0HLZ8-F1
#
_entry.id   AF-A0A8D0HLZ8-F1
#
_cell.length_a   1.000
_cell.length_b   1.000
_cell.length_c   1.000
_cell.angle_alpha   90.00
_cell.angle_beta   90.00
_cell.angle_gamma   90.00
#
_symmetry.space_group_name_H-M   'P 1'
#
loop_
_entity.id
_entity.type
_entity.pdbx_description
1 polymer ?
#
loop_
_entity_poly.entity_id
_entity_poly.type
_entity_poly.pdbx_seq_one_letter_code
_entity_poly.pdbx_strand_id
1 'polypeptide(L)'
;MFLFIQAWQDAGLVLSTTNNEACKMFDAALTQYVTWTNDKSLGGIEGCLSNLKTADPTFTMGHVIANGLYLIGTGSSMRLNKELDSAMKKMVELSKSQPLSEREKLHVSALEMFASGCLPKACDVWEKILNSHPTDMLALKFAHDAYFYLGYQRQMRDSVARVYRHWTPDIPLSSYVKGIYSFGLMETNFYDRAEKLANEALAIDQTDAWSVHTIAHVHEMKADLKSGLRFMEQTEANWKDCDMLACHNYWHWALYFIDKLYSCSHGRTPISTPLHSSPCTEQPALEPIAPCVGDGWSVGTCMHPHPPSAVFPRVPTHPLCTRRGVFMSAPPHTCEKGLSQMAKFFQISAD
;
A
#
# COMPACT_ATOMS: atom_id res chain seq x y z
N MET A 1 7.92 -22.15 -0.09
CA MET A 1 9.03 -22.84 0.62
C MET A 1 9.49 -21.87 1.67
N PHE A 2 9.36 -22.21 2.95
CA PHE A 2 9.70 -21.29 4.03
C PHE A 2 11.18 -21.39 4.38
N LEU A 3 11.78 -20.24 4.71
CA LEU A 3 13.21 -20.16 5.03
C LEU A 3 13.49 -20.64 6.46
N PHE A 4 14.28 -21.71 6.58
CA PHE A 4 14.93 -22.11 7.82
C PHE A 4 16.11 -21.18 8.13
N ILE A 5 16.72 -21.32 9.33
CA ILE A 5 17.86 -20.48 9.76
C ILE A 5 18.97 -20.44 8.70
N GLN A 6 19.34 -21.59 8.13
CA GLN A 6 20.40 -21.67 7.13
C GLN A 6 20.09 -20.82 5.90
N ALA A 7 18.84 -20.82 5.44
CA ALA A 7 18.43 -20.05 4.27
C ALA A 7 18.53 -18.53 4.51
N TRP A 8 18.18 -18.06 5.71
CA TRP A 8 18.38 -16.65 6.10
C TRP A 8 19.86 -16.27 6.18
N GLN A 9 20.73 -17.18 6.63
CA GLN A 9 22.17 -16.98 6.65
C GLN A 9 22.76 -16.94 5.24
N ASP A 10 22.37 -17.87 4.37
CA ASP A 10 22.81 -17.94 2.98
C ASP A 10 22.38 -16.70 2.18
N ALA A 11 21.23 -16.12 2.53
CA ALA A 11 20.75 -14.84 1.97
C ALA A 11 21.48 -13.61 2.53
N GLY A 12 22.41 -13.76 3.48
CA GLY A 12 23.10 -12.65 4.14
C GLY A 12 22.23 -11.85 5.12
N LEU A 13 21.09 -12.41 5.54
CA LEU A 13 20.07 -11.77 6.37
C LEU A 13 19.94 -12.49 7.72
N VAL A 14 21.08 -12.75 8.38
CA VAL A 14 21.18 -13.51 9.64
C VAL A 14 20.17 -13.02 10.69
N LEU A 15 19.46 -13.96 11.32
CA LEU A 15 18.50 -13.70 12.39
C LEU A 15 19.09 -14.16 13.73
N SER A 16 18.80 -13.44 14.82
CA SER A 16 19.33 -13.74 16.16
C SER A 16 18.71 -14.98 16.80
N THR A 17 17.61 -15.51 16.26
CA THR A 17 16.97 -16.73 16.78
C THR A 17 17.73 -17.99 16.36
N THR A 18 17.72 -18.99 17.25
CA THR A 18 18.20 -20.34 16.97
C THR A 18 17.05 -21.33 16.73
N ASN A 19 15.81 -20.84 16.70
CA ASN A 19 14.62 -21.66 16.49
C ASN A 19 14.17 -21.63 15.02
N ASN A 20 14.22 -22.79 14.37
CA ASN A 20 13.79 -22.96 12.97
C ASN A 20 12.31 -22.64 12.74
N GLU A 21 11.44 -22.95 13.71
CA GLU A 21 10.01 -22.64 13.60
C GLU A 21 9.76 -21.13 13.69
N ALA A 22 10.52 -20.41 14.52
CA ALA A 22 10.44 -18.96 14.58
C ALA A 22 10.85 -18.30 13.25
N CYS A 23 11.93 -18.79 12.62
CA CYS A 23 12.35 -18.32 11.28
C CYS A 23 11.29 -18.59 10.22
N LYS A 24 10.71 -19.80 10.23
CA LYS A 24 9.66 -20.21 9.32
C LYS A 24 8.42 -19.33 9.44
N MET A 25 7.96 -19.06 10.66
CA MET A 25 6.79 -18.22 10.91
C MET A 25 7.07 -16.75 10.61
N PHE A 26 8.31 -16.28 10.79
CA PHE A 26 8.72 -14.93 10.41
C PHE A 26 8.67 -14.74 8.89
N ASP A 27 9.24 -15.68 8.15
CA ASP A 27 9.21 -15.71 6.69
C ASP A 27 7.77 -15.81 6.15
N ALA A 28 6.93 -16.63 6.78
CA ALA A 28 5.52 -16.75 6.44
C ALA A 28 4.73 -15.46 6.69
N ALA A 29 4.94 -14.80 7.82
CA ALA A 29 4.31 -13.50 8.12
C ALA A 29 4.79 -12.41 7.14
N LEU A 30 6.09 -12.36 6.84
CA LEU A 30 6.67 -11.41 5.90
C LEU A 30 6.13 -11.63 4.48
N THR A 31 6.08 -12.88 4.03
CA THR A 31 5.50 -13.25 2.73
C THR A 31 4.07 -12.76 2.62
N GLN A 32 3.21 -13.12 3.58
CA GLN A 32 1.81 -12.72 3.60
C GLN A 32 1.61 -11.19 3.63
N TYR A 33 2.48 -10.47 4.34
CA TYR A 33 2.47 -9.01 4.35
C TYR A 33 2.84 -8.41 2.99
N VAL A 34 3.87 -8.95 2.32
CA VAL A 34 4.30 -8.45 1.01
C VAL A 34 3.25 -8.71 -0.07
N THR A 35 2.64 -9.90 -0.02
CA THR A 35 1.62 -10.31 -0.99
C THR A 35 0.22 -9.81 -0.66
N TRP A 36 0.02 -9.27 0.55
CA TRP A 36 -1.30 -8.95 1.13
C TRP A 36 -2.28 -10.12 1.08
N THR A 37 -1.78 -11.35 1.29
CA THR A 37 -2.62 -12.56 1.29
C THR A 37 -2.64 -13.21 2.66
N ASN A 38 -3.76 -13.80 3.05
CA ASN A 38 -3.87 -14.61 4.27
C ASN A 38 -3.87 -16.12 3.96
N ASP A 39 -2.80 -16.81 4.33
CA ASP A 39 -2.70 -18.26 4.27
C ASP A 39 -3.52 -18.89 5.41
N LYS A 40 -4.71 -19.37 5.05
CA LYS A 40 -5.66 -20.01 5.98
C LYS A 40 -5.08 -21.23 6.69
N SER A 41 -4.12 -21.94 6.09
CA SER A 41 -3.49 -23.11 6.70
C SER A 41 -2.58 -22.74 7.88
N LEU A 42 -2.11 -21.49 7.92
CA LEU A 42 -1.27 -20.95 8.99
C LEU A 42 -2.03 -20.02 9.95
N GLY A 43 -3.33 -19.81 9.72
CA GLY A 43 -4.14 -18.85 10.47
C GLY A 43 -3.89 -17.40 10.06
N GLY A 44 -3.45 -17.15 8.82
CA GLY A 44 -3.13 -15.81 8.33
C GLY A 44 -1.87 -15.23 8.99
N ILE A 45 -1.72 -13.91 8.86
CA ILE A 45 -0.64 -13.16 9.51
C ILE A 45 -0.70 -13.34 11.04
N GLU A 46 -1.88 -13.24 11.64
CA GLU A 46 -2.05 -13.35 13.10
C GLU A 46 -1.63 -14.73 13.63
N GLY A 47 -2.02 -15.80 12.94
CA GLY A 47 -1.61 -17.16 13.27
C GLY A 47 -0.10 -17.34 13.20
N CYS A 48 0.55 -16.79 12.15
CA CYS A 48 2.01 -16.78 12.05
C CYS A 48 2.67 -16.01 13.22
N LEU A 49 2.17 -14.83 13.57
CA LEU A 49 2.73 -14.04 14.67
C LEU A 49 2.55 -14.74 16.03
N SER A 50 1.41 -15.39 16.26
CA SER A 50 1.15 -16.18 17.46
C SER A 50 2.09 -17.39 17.58
N ASN A 51 2.26 -18.13 16.48
CA ASN A 51 3.16 -19.29 16.43
C ASN A 51 4.62 -18.88 16.55
N LEU A 52 5.01 -17.75 15.93
CA LEU A 52 6.34 -17.15 16.08
C LEU A 52 6.64 -16.85 17.54
N LYS A 53 5.71 -16.19 18.24
CA LYS A 53 5.86 -15.82 19.64
C LYS A 53 5.93 -17.04 20.55
N THR A 54 5.21 -18.11 20.21
CA THR A 54 5.24 -19.38 20.94
C THR A 54 6.57 -20.10 20.73
N ALA A 55 7.10 -20.09 19.50
CA ALA A 55 8.36 -20.74 19.16
C ALA A 55 9.58 -20.05 19.80
N ASP A 56 9.65 -18.72 19.74
CA ASP A 56 10.73 -17.95 20.37
C ASP A 56 10.21 -16.60 20.91
N PRO A 57 9.80 -16.54 22.19
CA PRO A 57 9.30 -15.33 22.82
C PRO A 57 10.32 -14.18 22.91
N THR A 58 11.61 -14.48 22.72
CA THR A 58 12.74 -13.54 22.83
C THR A 58 13.29 -13.10 21.48
N PHE A 59 12.77 -13.63 20.38
CA PHE A 59 13.22 -13.30 19.03
C PHE A 59 12.92 -11.85 18.65
N THR A 60 13.94 -10.97 18.66
CA THR A 60 13.75 -9.53 18.44
C THR A 60 13.07 -9.22 17.11
N MET A 61 13.50 -9.82 15.99
CA MET A 61 12.87 -9.55 14.70
C MET A 61 11.42 -10.03 14.64
N GLY A 62 11.06 -11.03 15.44
CA GLY A 62 9.68 -11.43 15.67
C GLY A 62 8.82 -10.32 16.29
N HIS A 63 9.36 -9.61 17.27
CA HIS A 63 8.71 -8.42 17.84
C HIS A 63 8.70 -7.25 16.86
N VAL A 64 9.77 -7.08 16.07
CA VAL A 64 9.84 -6.04 15.01
C VAL A 64 8.70 -6.22 14.02
N ILE A 65 8.53 -7.41 13.43
CA ILE A 65 7.45 -7.60 12.44
C ILE A 65 6.06 -7.48 13.08
N ALA A 66 5.85 -8.04 14.29
CA ALA A 66 4.56 -7.95 14.97
C ALA A 66 4.17 -6.50 15.29
N ASN A 67 5.08 -5.74 15.91
CA ASN A 67 4.83 -4.35 16.27
C ASN A 67 4.75 -3.45 15.03
N GLY A 68 5.62 -3.71 14.04
CA GLY A 68 5.66 -2.96 12.79
C GLY A 68 4.36 -3.09 11.99
N LEU A 69 3.83 -4.32 11.84
CA LEU A 69 2.54 -4.52 11.17
C LEU A 69 1.39 -3.82 11.90
N TYR A 70 1.39 -3.86 13.24
CA TYR A 70 0.40 -3.14 14.02
C TYR A 70 0.47 -1.62 13.80
N LEU A 71 1.68 -1.06 13.73
CA LEU A 71 1.91 0.37 13.47
C LEU A 71 1.56 0.78 12.04
N ILE A 72 1.92 -0.05 11.05
CA ILE A 72 1.56 0.13 9.63
C ILE A 72 0.05 0.14 9.42
N GLY A 73 -0.72 -0.56 10.27
CA GLY A 73 -2.19 -0.47 10.24
C GLY A 73 -2.73 0.95 10.49
N THR A 74 -1.96 1.85 11.11
CA THR A 74 -2.32 3.26 11.43
C THR A 74 -3.60 3.49 12.25
N GLY A 75 -4.39 2.46 12.55
CA GLY A 75 -5.62 2.55 13.35
C GLY A 75 -5.38 2.76 14.85
N SER A 76 -4.12 2.80 15.30
CA SER A 76 -3.77 2.95 16.71
C SER A 76 -2.43 3.67 16.88
N SER A 77 -2.08 4.01 18.13
CA SER A 77 -0.79 4.60 18.48
C SER A 77 -0.37 4.21 19.89
N MET A 78 0.94 4.23 20.18
CA MET A 78 1.47 3.97 21.53
C MET A 78 0.87 4.90 22.60
N ARG A 79 0.46 6.12 22.20
CA ARG A 79 -0.14 7.08 23.13
C ARG A 79 -1.51 6.63 23.65
N LEU A 80 -2.26 5.89 22.85
CA LEU A 80 -3.65 5.51 23.14
C LEU A 80 -3.80 4.02 23.47
N ASN A 81 -2.83 3.20 23.07
CA ASN A 81 -2.85 1.75 23.26
C ASN A 81 -1.70 1.30 24.17
N LYS A 82 -2.05 0.86 25.38
CA LYS A 82 -1.08 0.45 26.43
C LYS A 82 -0.42 -0.88 26.11
N GLU A 83 -1.13 -1.76 25.41
CA GLU A 83 -0.64 -3.05 24.97
C GLU A 83 0.47 -2.87 23.92
N LEU A 84 0.25 -1.98 22.95
CA LEU A 84 1.25 -1.61 21.94
C LEU A 84 2.47 -0.92 22.60
N ASP A 85 2.24 0.03 23.51
CA ASP A 85 3.33 0.69 24.25
C ASP A 85 4.19 -0.33 25.03
N SER A 86 3.56 -1.30 25.70
CA SER A 86 4.29 -2.39 26.38
C SER A 86 5.03 -3.30 25.40
N ALA A 87 4.42 -3.63 24.26
CA ALA A 87 5.05 -4.46 23.24
C ALA A 87 6.29 -3.78 22.61
N MET A 88 6.22 -2.47 22.38
CA MET A 88 7.35 -1.67 21.91
C MET A 88 8.48 -1.61 22.95
N LYS A 89 8.14 -1.35 24.23
CA LYS A 89 9.13 -1.36 25.33
C LYS A 89 9.83 -2.72 25.44
N LYS A 90 9.07 -3.82 25.38
CA LYS A 90 9.63 -5.17 25.40
C LYS A 90 10.59 -5.43 24.24
N MET A 91 10.24 -5.01 23.03
CA MET A 91 11.13 -5.13 21.86
C MET A 91 12.46 -4.40 22.09
N VAL A 92 12.40 -3.18 22.62
CA VAL A 92 13.59 -2.37 22.91
C VAL A 92 14.42 -2.98 24.04
N GLU A 93 13.79 -3.50 25.10
CA GLU A 93 14.48 -4.20 26.18
C GLU A 93 15.21 -5.45 25.68
N LEU A 94 14.54 -6.29 24.88
CA LEU A 94 15.15 -7.46 24.26
C LEU A 94 16.33 -7.10 23.37
N SER A 95 16.25 -5.99 22.63
CA SER A 95 17.35 -5.54 21.77
C SER A 95 18.63 -5.20 22.52
N LYS A 96 18.52 -4.88 23.82
CA LYS A 96 19.63 -4.53 24.70
C LYS A 96 20.14 -5.73 25.50
N SER A 97 19.32 -6.78 25.67
CA SER A 97 19.64 -7.93 26.51
C SER A 97 20.31 -9.09 25.77
N GLN A 98 20.39 -9.04 24.44
CA GLN A 98 20.97 -10.12 23.63
C GLN A 98 21.85 -9.59 22.49
N PRO A 99 22.81 -10.40 22.00
CA PRO A 99 23.61 -10.01 20.85
C PRO A 99 22.73 -9.97 19.60
N LEU A 100 22.68 -8.80 18.96
CA LEU A 100 21.99 -8.59 17.68
C LEU A 100 22.98 -8.15 16.61
N SER A 101 22.67 -8.52 15.37
CA SER A 101 23.35 -7.93 14.21
C SER A 101 23.02 -6.43 14.10
N GLU A 102 23.89 -5.66 13.43
CA GLU A 102 23.62 -4.23 13.19
C GLU A 102 22.32 -4.02 12.40
N ARG A 103 22.00 -4.94 11.47
CA ARG A 103 20.73 -4.93 10.73
C ARG A 103 19.51 -5.00 11.66
N GLU A 104 19.51 -5.93 12.60
CA GLU A 104 18.39 -6.10 13.55
C GLU A 104 18.26 -4.90 14.49
N LYS A 105 19.37 -4.31 14.94
CA LYS A 105 19.37 -3.08 15.74
C LYS A 105 18.78 -1.89 14.98
N LEU A 106 19.09 -1.77 13.68
CA LEU A 106 18.54 -0.72 12.83
C LEU A 106 17.02 -0.89 12.66
N HIS A 107 16.52 -2.11 12.51
CA HIS A 107 15.07 -2.37 12.45
C HIS A 107 14.35 -1.94 13.73
N VAL A 108 14.91 -2.26 14.90
CA VAL A 108 14.38 -1.78 16.20
C VAL A 108 14.36 -0.25 16.24
N SER A 109 15.47 0.39 15.87
CA SER A 109 15.59 1.85 15.87
C SER A 109 14.61 2.52 14.91
N ALA A 110 14.42 1.96 13.71
CA ALA A 110 13.47 2.48 12.72
C ALA A 110 12.02 2.43 13.27
N LEU A 111 11.64 1.33 13.92
CA LEU A 111 10.33 1.20 14.53
C LEU A 111 10.12 2.13 15.72
N GLU A 112 11.13 2.40 16.54
CA GLU A 112 11.04 3.43 17.59
C GLU A 112 10.78 4.82 16.99
N MET A 113 11.46 5.17 15.89
CA MET A 113 11.22 6.42 15.16
C MET A 113 9.81 6.45 14.56
N PHE A 114 9.35 5.34 13.98
CA PHE A 114 8.01 5.26 13.42
C PHE A 114 6.94 5.44 14.49
N ALA A 115 7.05 4.71 15.59
CA ALA A 115 6.07 4.69 16.67
C ALA A 115 6.00 6.03 17.44
N SER A 116 7.09 6.80 17.43
CA SER A 116 7.12 8.18 17.96
C SER A 116 6.60 9.24 16.98
N GLY A 117 6.10 8.84 15.81
CA GLY A 117 5.59 9.73 14.76
C GLY A 117 6.69 10.37 13.90
N CYS A 118 7.96 10.01 14.09
CA CYS A 118 9.09 10.49 13.30
C CYS A 118 9.29 9.67 12.02
N LEU A 119 8.23 9.52 11.21
CA LEU A 119 8.22 8.67 10.01
C LEU A 119 9.39 8.93 9.04
N PRO A 120 9.77 10.20 8.72
CA PRO A 120 10.91 10.44 7.83
C PRO A 120 12.22 9.86 8.37
N LYS A 121 12.46 9.93 9.69
CA LYS A 121 13.64 9.34 10.31
C LYS A 121 13.59 7.81 10.30
N ALA A 122 12.40 7.22 10.43
CA ALA A 122 12.23 5.77 10.28
C ALA A 122 12.65 5.33 8.87
N CYS A 123 12.20 6.04 7.84
CA CYS A 123 12.64 5.81 6.46
C CYS A 123 14.16 5.92 6.31
N ASP A 124 14.79 6.98 6.84
CA ASP A 124 16.25 7.12 6.77
C ASP A 124 16.99 5.93 7.39
N VAL A 125 16.45 5.32 8.45
CA VAL A 125 17.04 4.14 9.09
C VAL A 125 16.82 2.88 8.25
N TRP A 126 15.63 2.66 7.70
CA TRP A 126 15.39 1.55 6.76
C TRP A 126 16.24 1.66 5.48
N GLU A 127 16.44 2.87 4.95
CA GLU A 127 17.33 3.11 3.81
C GLU A 127 18.79 2.75 4.12
N LYS A 128 19.26 2.98 5.36
CA LYS A 128 20.58 2.50 5.79
C LYS A 128 20.68 0.98 5.78
N ILE A 129 19.61 0.28 6.15
CA ILE A 129 19.54 -1.18 6.04
C ILE A 129 19.65 -1.56 4.56
N LEU A 130 18.83 -0.97 3.69
CA LEU A 130 18.82 -1.28 2.26
C LEU A 130 20.14 -1.00 1.55
N ASN A 131 20.92 -0.02 2.01
CA ASN A 131 22.25 0.25 1.47
C ASN A 131 23.26 -0.88 1.77
N SER A 132 23.11 -1.58 2.89
CA SER A 132 24.00 -2.68 3.30
C SER A 132 23.43 -4.07 2.98
N HIS A 133 22.10 -4.19 2.96
CA HIS A 133 21.33 -5.41 2.76
C HIS A 133 20.21 -5.11 1.74
N PRO A 134 20.53 -4.97 0.44
CA PRO A 134 19.57 -4.53 -0.58
C PRO A 134 18.40 -5.50 -0.79
N THR A 135 18.52 -6.73 -0.28
CA THR A 135 17.51 -7.79 -0.34
C THR A 135 16.70 -7.94 0.96
N ASP A 136 16.82 -7.01 1.92
CA ASP A 136 15.97 -7.00 3.11
C ASP A 136 14.54 -6.53 2.76
N MET A 137 13.66 -7.50 2.51
CA MET A 137 12.27 -7.24 2.12
C MET A 137 11.48 -6.47 3.19
N LEU A 138 11.73 -6.75 4.49
CA LEU A 138 10.99 -6.08 5.56
C LEU A 138 11.34 -4.59 5.60
N ALA A 139 12.63 -4.25 5.46
CA ALA A 139 13.08 -2.86 5.40
C ALA A 139 12.51 -2.15 4.16
N LEU A 140 12.53 -2.82 3.00
CA LEU A 140 12.00 -2.28 1.76
C LEU A 140 10.51 -1.98 1.88
N LYS A 141 9.74 -2.93 2.41
CA LYS A 141 8.29 -2.81 2.50
C LYS A 141 7.85 -1.79 3.55
N PHE A 142 8.49 -1.74 4.71
CA PHE A 142 8.22 -0.70 5.71
C PHE A 142 8.62 0.70 5.23
N ALA A 143 9.77 0.86 4.56
CA ALA A 143 10.13 2.13 3.95
C ALA A 143 9.12 2.57 2.88
N HIS A 144 8.72 1.64 2.01
CA HIS A 144 7.72 1.89 0.96
C HIS A 144 6.39 2.37 1.56
N ASP A 145 5.83 1.65 2.53
CA ASP A 145 4.54 2.01 3.16
C ASP A 145 4.65 3.35 3.93
N ALA A 146 5.77 3.59 4.61
CA ALA A 146 6.00 4.87 5.29
C ALA A 146 6.11 6.05 4.31
N TYR A 147 6.80 5.88 3.17
CA TYR A 147 6.85 6.91 2.12
C TYR A 147 5.48 7.15 1.49
N PHE A 148 4.67 6.11 1.33
CA PHE A 148 3.29 6.23 0.88
C PHE A 148 2.47 7.11 1.84
N TYR A 149 2.53 6.87 3.15
CA TYR A 149 1.84 7.71 4.15
C TYR A 149 2.32 9.15 4.18
N LEU A 150 3.60 9.38 3.91
CA LEU A 150 4.19 10.73 3.84
C LEU A 150 3.88 11.47 2.52
N GLY A 151 3.32 10.78 1.51
CA GLY A 151 3.16 11.32 0.16
C GLY A 151 4.49 11.53 -0.57
N TYR A 152 5.56 10.84 -0.17
CA TYR A 152 6.91 10.99 -0.72
C TYR A 152 7.11 10.07 -1.93
N GLN A 153 6.31 10.30 -2.99
CA GLN A 153 6.24 9.44 -4.18
C GLN A 153 7.60 9.22 -4.87
N ARG A 154 8.44 10.26 -4.97
CA ARG A 154 9.78 10.13 -5.56
C ARG A 154 10.68 9.22 -4.75
N GLN A 155 10.68 9.40 -3.42
CA GLN A 155 11.48 8.58 -2.51
C GLN A 155 10.99 7.14 -2.49
N MET A 156 9.68 6.91 -2.50
CA MET A 156 9.07 5.59 -2.61
C MET A 156 9.57 4.86 -3.86
N ARG A 157 9.50 5.48 -5.03
CA ARG A 157 10.04 4.93 -6.28
C ARG A 157 11.55 4.69 -6.20
N ASP A 158 12.29 5.71 -5.79
CA ASP A 158 13.75 5.70 -5.87
C ASP A 158 14.37 4.71 -4.86
N SER A 159 13.70 4.46 -3.74
CA SER A 159 14.04 3.41 -2.77
C SER A 159 14.10 2.04 -3.42
N VAL A 160 13.00 1.65 -4.08
CA VAL A 160 12.94 0.37 -4.79
C VAL A 160 13.93 0.35 -5.95
N ALA A 161 14.02 1.43 -6.72
CA ALA A 161 14.93 1.53 -7.87
C ALA A 161 16.41 1.32 -7.48
N ARG A 162 16.85 1.84 -6.32
CA ARG A 162 18.22 1.69 -5.82
C ARG A 162 18.59 0.24 -5.59
N VAL A 163 17.67 -0.55 -5.02
CA VAL A 163 17.93 -1.95 -4.70
C VAL A 163 17.55 -2.92 -5.82
N TYR A 164 16.76 -2.48 -6.80
CA TYR A 164 16.10 -3.34 -7.80
C TYR A 164 17.05 -4.34 -8.49
N ARG A 165 18.27 -3.92 -8.86
CA ARG A 165 19.28 -4.78 -9.50
C ARG A 165 19.74 -5.97 -8.65
N HIS A 166 19.53 -5.93 -7.34
CA HIS A 166 19.89 -7.00 -6.41
C HIS A 166 18.79 -8.06 -6.27
N TRP A 167 17.58 -7.78 -6.76
CA TRP A 167 16.43 -8.68 -6.72
C TRP A 167 16.39 -9.54 -8.00
N THR A 168 17.22 -10.56 -8.05
CA THR A 168 17.25 -11.51 -9.17
C THR A 168 16.05 -12.47 -9.12
N PRO A 169 15.65 -13.10 -10.25
CA PRO A 169 14.46 -13.94 -10.31
C PRO A 169 14.44 -15.15 -9.36
N ASP A 170 15.61 -15.62 -8.92
CA ASP A 170 15.78 -16.72 -7.96
C ASP A 170 15.51 -16.29 -6.50
N ILE A 171 15.54 -14.99 -6.21
CA ILE A 171 15.22 -14.48 -4.88
C ILE A 171 13.70 -14.50 -4.69
N PRO A 172 13.19 -15.11 -3.60
CA PRO A 172 11.78 -15.10 -3.28
C PRO A 172 11.20 -13.67 -3.29
N LEU A 173 9.96 -13.53 -3.76
CA LEU A 173 9.24 -12.26 -3.84
C LEU A 173 9.85 -11.20 -4.79
N SER A 174 10.83 -11.56 -5.62
CA SER A 174 11.40 -10.64 -6.63
C SER A 174 10.35 -10.11 -7.63
N SER A 175 9.31 -10.90 -7.94
CA SER A 175 8.15 -10.45 -8.73
C SER A 175 7.36 -9.33 -8.02
N TYR A 176 7.15 -9.44 -6.70
CA TYR A 176 6.48 -8.40 -5.91
C TYR A 176 7.33 -7.13 -5.79
N VAL A 177 8.66 -7.24 -5.72
CA VAL A 177 9.56 -6.07 -5.81
C VAL A 177 9.40 -5.34 -7.14
N LYS A 178 9.21 -6.10 -8.23
CA LYS A 178 8.87 -5.54 -9.54
C LYS A 178 7.50 -4.84 -9.52
N GLY A 179 6.49 -5.43 -8.89
CA GLY A 179 5.16 -4.82 -8.74
C GLY A 179 5.19 -3.50 -7.96
N ILE A 180 5.81 -3.45 -6.78
CA ILE A 180 5.93 -2.20 -6.01
C ILE A 180 6.79 -1.16 -6.74
N TYR A 181 7.80 -1.57 -7.53
CA TYR A 181 8.54 -0.63 -8.36
C TYR A 181 7.66 -0.04 -9.47
N SER A 182 6.83 -0.88 -10.11
CA SER A 182 5.88 -0.41 -11.12
C SER A 182 4.88 0.60 -10.56
N PHE A 183 4.44 0.39 -9.31
CA PHE A 183 3.58 1.34 -8.61
C PHE A 183 4.29 2.69 -8.38
N GLY A 184 5.55 2.68 -7.90
CA GLY A 184 6.34 3.91 -7.76
C GLY A 184 6.59 4.64 -9.10
N LEU A 185 6.72 3.91 -10.21
CA LEU A 185 6.79 4.52 -11.55
C LEU A 185 5.47 5.18 -11.94
N MET A 186 4.33 4.53 -11.64
CA MET A 186 3.00 5.08 -11.90
C MET A 186 2.76 6.37 -11.09
N GLU A 187 3.03 6.35 -9.78
CA GLU A 187 2.88 7.50 -8.87
C GLU A 187 3.78 8.68 -9.22
N THR A 188 4.75 8.47 -10.11
CA THR A 188 5.64 9.53 -10.62
C THR A 188 5.48 9.78 -12.12
N ASN A 189 4.32 9.41 -12.68
CA ASN A 189 3.86 9.69 -14.04
C ASN A 189 4.62 8.96 -15.17
N PHE A 190 5.32 7.86 -14.88
CA PHE A 190 5.98 7.03 -15.90
C PHE A 190 5.08 5.88 -16.36
N TYR A 191 3.86 6.19 -16.80
CA TYR A 191 2.79 5.21 -17.01
C TYR A 191 3.16 4.06 -17.95
N ASP A 192 3.81 4.33 -19.08
CA ASP A 192 4.18 3.27 -20.04
C ASP A 192 5.22 2.30 -19.45
N ARG A 193 6.14 2.81 -18.62
CA ARG A 193 7.13 1.98 -17.94
C ARG A 193 6.49 1.19 -16.81
N ALA A 194 5.59 1.83 -16.05
CA ALA A 194 4.83 1.19 -14.99
C ALA A 194 4.01 0.03 -15.53
N GLU A 195 3.23 0.25 -16.59
CA GLU A 195 2.40 -0.77 -17.23
C GLU A 195 3.23 -1.93 -17.76
N LYS A 196 4.34 -1.65 -18.46
CA LYS A 196 5.25 -2.70 -18.93
C LYS A 196 5.76 -3.55 -17.76
N LEU A 197 6.24 -2.91 -16.71
CA LEU A 197 6.86 -3.58 -15.58
C LEU A 197 5.84 -4.40 -14.77
N ALA A 198 4.63 -3.87 -14.58
CA ALA A 198 3.52 -4.58 -13.94
C ALA A 198 3.11 -5.83 -14.75
N ASN A 199 3.00 -5.72 -16.08
CA ASN A 199 2.71 -6.87 -16.93
C ASN A 199 3.80 -7.94 -16.85
N GLU A 200 5.08 -7.55 -16.78
CA GLU A 200 6.17 -8.51 -16.58
C GLU A 200 6.12 -9.19 -15.19
N ALA A 201 5.64 -8.52 -14.15
CA ALA A 201 5.43 -9.11 -12.83
C ALA A 201 4.26 -10.11 -12.86
N LEU A 202 3.13 -9.72 -13.47
CA LEU A 202 1.95 -10.58 -13.63
C LEU A 202 2.20 -11.81 -14.51
N ALA A 203 3.15 -11.73 -15.45
CA ALA A 203 3.60 -12.88 -16.23
C ALA A 203 4.33 -13.94 -15.36
N ILE A 204 4.90 -13.53 -14.23
CA ILE A 204 5.56 -14.42 -13.26
C ILE A 204 4.54 -14.90 -12.23
N ASP A 205 3.79 -13.97 -11.64
CA ASP A 205 2.77 -14.26 -10.64
C ASP A 205 1.52 -13.40 -10.87
N GLN A 206 0.46 -14.04 -11.37
CA GLN A 206 -0.80 -13.36 -11.67
C GLN A 206 -1.54 -12.88 -10.41
N THR A 207 -1.16 -13.36 -9.22
CA THR A 207 -1.77 -12.98 -7.94
C THR A 207 -1.14 -11.73 -7.32
N ASP A 208 -0.16 -11.11 -7.99
CA ASP A 208 0.44 -9.87 -7.53
C ASP A 208 -0.54 -8.69 -7.64
N ALA A 209 -1.26 -8.45 -6.55
CA ALA A 209 -2.25 -7.39 -6.45
C ALA A 209 -1.66 -5.98 -6.57
N TRP A 210 -0.35 -5.77 -6.30
CA TRP A 210 0.31 -4.48 -6.53
C TRP A 210 0.46 -4.18 -8.01
N SER A 211 0.79 -5.20 -8.80
CA SER A 211 0.88 -5.08 -10.25
C SER A 211 -0.50 -4.88 -10.89
N VAL A 212 -1.53 -5.57 -10.40
CA VAL A 212 -2.94 -5.29 -10.78
C VAL A 212 -3.31 -3.85 -10.47
N HIS A 213 -3.02 -3.40 -9.24
CA HIS A 213 -3.29 -2.04 -8.79
C HIS A 213 -2.61 -0.99 -9.67
N THR A 214 -1.35 -1.24 -10.04
CA THR A 214 -0.60 -0.37 -10.95
C THR A 214 -1.27 -0.25 -12.31
N ILE A 215 -1.71 -1.37 -12.91
CA ILE A 215 -2.40 -1.36 -14.21
C ILE A 215 -3.75 -0.64 -14.11
N ALA A 216 -4.48 -0.81 -13.00
CA ALA A 216 -5.72 -0.09 -12.75
C ALA A 216 -5.48 1.43 -12.75
N HIS A 217 -4.50 1.91 -11.97
CA HIS A 217 -4.13 3.32 -12.01
C HIS A 217 -3.68 3.77 -13.41
N VAL A 218 -2.87 2.99 -14.13
CA VAL A 218 -2.43 3.41 -15.47
C VAL A 218 -3.61 3.64 -16.42
N HIS A 219 -4.60 2.74 -16.41
CA HIS A 219 -5.81 2.94 -17.22
C HIS A 219 -6.63 4.15 -16.77
N GLU A 220 -6.69 4.43 -15.46
CA GLU A 220 -7.30 5.64 -14.93
C GLU A 220 -6.57 6.90 -15.43
N MET A 221 -5.25 6.97 -15.25
CA MET A 221 -4.43 8.13 -15.59
C MET A 221 -4.37 8.39 -17.09
N LYS A 222 -4.48 7.34 -17.91
CA LYS A 222 -4.59 7.44 -19.38
C LYS A 222 -6.03 7.66 -19.87
N ALA A 223 -7.00 7.66 -18.96
CA ALA A 223 -8.43 7.69 -19.26
C ALA A 223 -8.89 6.61 -20.27
N ASP A 224 -8.23 5.44 -20.24
CA ASP A 224 -8.63 4.26 -21.02
C ASP A 224 -9.57 3.36 -20.19
N LEU A 225 -10.74 3.93 -19.92
CA LEU A 225 -11.81 3.29 -19.15
C LEU A 225 -12.22 1.93 -19.72
N LYS A 226 -12.26 1.80 -21.04
CA LYS A 226 -12.73 0.58 -21.70
C LYS A 226 -11.79 -0.58 -21.41
N SER A 227 -10.47 -0.35 -21.47
CA SER A 227 -9.48 -1.39 -21.18
C SER A 227 -9.38 -1.65 -19.68
N GLY A 228 -9.42 -0.61 -18.84
CA GLY A 228 -9.46 -0.77 -17.38
C GLY A 228 -10.61 -1.67 -16.91
N LEU A 229 -11.84 -1.43 -17.37
CA LEU A 229 -13.00 -2.28 -17.04
C LEU A 229 -12.81 -3.74 -17.44
N ARG A 230 -12.28 -4.00 -18.65
CA ARG A 230 -12.03 -5.37 -19.12
C ARG A 230 -10.94 -6.05 -18.29
N PHE A 231 -9.86 -5.32 -17.98
CA PHE A 231 -8.75 -5.84 -17.19
C PHE A 231 -9.21 -6.24 -15.79
N MET A 232 -9.95 -5.39 -15.09
CA MET A 232 -10.45 -5.69 -13.75
C MET A 232 -11.42 -6.89 -13.75
N GLU A 233 -12.32 -6.98 -14.74
CA GLU A 233 -13.25 -8.10 -14.88
C GLU A 233 -12.53 -9.43 -15.16
N GLN A 234 -11.49 -9.42 -16.00
CA GLN A 234 -10.77 -10.63 -16.38
C GLN A 234 -9.83 -11.16 -15.30
N THR A 235 -9.32 -10.27 -14.44
CA THR A 235 -8.31 -10.63 -13.44
C THR A 235 -8.85 -10.77 -12.03
N GLU A 236 -10.13 -10.47 -11.77
CA GLU A 236 -10.74 -10.47 -10.44
C GLU A 236 -10.43 -11.74 -9.62
N ALA A 237 -10.50 -12.91 -10.25
CA ALA A 237 -10.25 -14.18 -9.58
C ALA A 237 -8.83 -14.32 -9.01
N ASN A 238 -7.86 -13.56 -9.54
CA ASN A 238 -6.46 -13.62 -9.14
C ASN A 238 -6.14 -12.76 -7.91
N TRP A 239 -6.87 -11.67 -7.67
CA TRP A 239 -6.52 -10.66 -6.66
C TRP A 239 -7.62 -10.38 -5.63
N LYS A 240 -8.84 -10.90 -5.82
CA LYS A 240 -9.97 -10.65 -4.89
C LYS A 240 -9.73 -11.08 -3.44
N ASP A 241 -8.79 -12.00 -3.21
CA ASP A 241 -8.44 -12.52 -1.89
C ASP A 241 -7.20 -11.84 -1.29
N CYS A 242 -6.67 -10.80 -1.95
CA CYS A 242 -5.50 -10.01 -1.52
C CYS A 242 -5.86 -8.88 -0.54
N ASP A 243 -6.67 -9.19 0.47
CA ASP A 243 -7.00 -8.37 1.64
C ASP A 243 -7.10 -6.86 1.36
N MET A 244 -6.20 -6.04 1.93
CA MET A 244 -6.16 -4.58 1.79
C MET A 244 -6.14 -4.11 0.32
N LEU A 245 -5.39 -4.78 -0.56
CA LEU A 245 -5.33 -4.40 -1.96
C LEU A 245 -6.55 -4.85 -2.76
N ALA A 246 -7.22 -5.93 -2.36
CA ALA A 246 -8.46 -6.33 -3.00
C ALA A 246 -9.52 -5.23 -2.84
N CYS A 247 -9.67 -4.70 -1.62
CA CYS A 247 -10.53 -3.56 -1.34
C CYS A 247 -10.22 -2.39 -2.28
N HIS A 248 -8.95 -1.97 -2.33
CA HIS A 248 -8.54 -0.82 -3.12
C HIS A 248 -8.67 -1.04 -4.64
N ASN A 249 -8.45 -2.27 -5.13
CA ASN A 249 -8.70 -2.63 -6.53
C ASN A 249 -10.20 -2.57 -6.88
N TYR A 250 -11.09 -2.99 -5.99
CA TYR A 250 -12.53 -2.78 -6.19
C TYR A 250 -12.92 -1.30 -6.20
N TRP A 251 -12.23 -0.45 -5.43
CA TRP A 251 -12.43 1.00 -5.48
C TRP A 251 -12.12 1.58 -6.87
N HIS A 252 -10.96 1.24 -7.44
CA HIS A 252 -10.61 1.60 -8.82
C HIS A 252 -11.66 1.12 -9.83
N TRP A 253 -12.11 -0.12 -9.68
CA TRP A 253 -13.14 -0.66 -10.55
C TRP A 253 -14.48 0.07 -10.41
N ALA A 254 -14.86 0.48 -9.19
CA ALA A 254 -16.04 1.31 -8.96
C ALA A 254 -15.89 2.70 -9.60
N LEU A 255 -14.72 3.34 -9.50
CA LEU A 255 -14.45 4.64 -10.13
C LEU A 255 -14.65 4.61 -11.65
N TYR A 256 -14.21 3.54 -12.30
CA TYR A 256 -14.48 3.33 -13.72
C TYR A 256 -15.97 3.37 -14.05
N PHE A 257 -16.81 2.74 -13.23
CA PHE A 257 -18.26 2.81 -13.44
C PHE A 257 -18.81 4.22 -13.20
N ILE A 258 -18.34 4.95 -12.20
CA ILE A 258 -18.77 6.35 -11.96
C ILE A 258 -18.44 7.22 -13.19
N ASP A 259 -17.22 7.13 -13.71
CA ASP A 259 -16.80 7.90 -14.89
C ASP A 259 -17.62 7.52 -16.13
N LYS A 260 -17.89 6.23 -16.33
CA LYS A 260 -18.77 5.75 -17.39
C LYS A 260 -20.17 6.36 -17.31
N LEU A 261 -20.77 6.37 -16.11
CA LEU A 261 -22.10 6.92 -15.86
C LEU A 261 -22.14 8.44 -16.07
N TYR A 262 -21.09 9.15 -15.64
CA TYR A 262 -20.98 10.59 -15.83
C TYR A 262 -20.85 10.96 -17.30
N SER A 263 -20.00 10.25 -18.05
CA SER A 263 -19.83 10.44 -19.50
C SER A 263 -21.13 10.20 -20.27
N CYS A 264 -21.84 9.09 -19.99
CA CYS A 264 -23.14 8.80 -20.61
C CYS A 264 -24.19 9.87 -20.30
N SER A 265 -24.33 10.30 -19.05
CA SER A 265 -25.38 11.25 -18.63
C SER A 265 -25.20 12.67 -19.20
N HIS A 266 -23.98 13.05 -19.56
CA HIS A 266 -23.68 14.39 -20.09
C HIS A 266 -23.44 14.42 -21.61
N GLY A 267 -23.70 13.31 -22.31
CA GLY A 267 -23.46 13.21 -23.76
C GLY A 267 -21.98 13.44 -24.14
N ARG A 268 -21.07 13.29 -23.18
CA ARG A 268 -19.63 13.41 -23.41
C ARG A 268 -19.12 12.03 -23.82
N THR A 269 -18.40 11.97 -24.93
CA THR A 269 -17.51 10.83 -25.16
C THR A 269 -16.56 10.72 -23.98
N PRO A 270 -16.25 9.51 -23.47
CA PRO A 270 -15.22 9.32 -22.45
C PRO A 270 -13.97 10.09 -22.87
N ILE A 271 -13.39 10.85 -21.95
CA ILE A 271 -12.24 11.70 -22.23
C ILE A 271 -11.11 10.77 -22.68
N SER A 272 -10.90 10.65 -23.99
CA SER A 272 -9.85 9.82 -24.60
C SER A 272 -8.60 10.63 -24.90
N THR A 273 -8.53 11.85 -24.38
CA THR A 273 -7.38 12.74 -24.50
C THR A 273 -6.45 12.52 -23.32
N PRO A 274 -5.19 12.12 -23.55
CA PRO A 274 -4.17 12.15 -22.51
C PRO A 274 -4.09 13.57 -21.94
N LEU A 275 -3.95 13.70 -20.62
CA LEU A 275 -3.46 14.95 -20.03
C LEU A 275 -2.09 15.23 -20.67
N HIS A 276 -2.05 16.20 -21.59
CA HIS A 276 -0.84 16.55 -22.33
C HIS A 276 0.31 16.81 -21.36
N SER A 277 1.35 15.99 -21.44
CA SER A 277 2.69 16.38 -21.00
C SER A 277 3.12 17.57 -21.86
N SER A 278 3.11 18.76 -21.27
CA SER A 278 3.68 19.93 -21.93
C SER A 278 5.21 19.73 -22.03
N PRO A 279 5.85 20.01 -23.19
CA PRO A 279 7.30 20.04 -23.26
C PRO A 279 7.81 21.19 -22.39
N CYS A 280 8.82 20.94 -21.56
CA CYS A 280 9.60 22.00 -20.93
C CYS A 280 10.30 22.81 -22.02
N THR A 281 9.74 23.96 -22.37
CA THR A 281 10.44 25.05 -23.07
C THR A 281 10.66 26.19 -22.09
N GLU A 282 11.91 26.65 -22.07
CA GLU A 282 12.51 27.67 -21.22
C GLU A 282 11.59 28.87 -20.96
N GLN A 283 11.41 29.25 -19.68
CA GLN A 283 10.94 30.57 -19.29
C GLN A 283 12.15 31.47 -18.95
N PRO A 284 12.19 32.73 -19.42
CA PRO A 284 13.26 33.65 -19.06
C PRO A 284 13.11 34.14 -17.61
N ALA A 285 14.25 34.40 -16.98
CA ALA A 285 14.37 34.85 -15.60
C ALA A 285 13.57 36.14 -15.32
N LEU A 286 12.83 36.15 -14.21
CA LEU A 286 12.32 37.37 -13.57
C LEU A 286 12.95 37.49 -12.17
N GLU A 287 13.56 38.66 -11.94
CA GLU A 287 14.24 39.08 -10.71
C GLU A 287 13.28 39.37 -9.54
N PRO A 288 13.78 39.47 -8.29
CA PRO A 288 13.03 39.12 -7.09
C PRO A 288 12.23 40.27 -6.48
N ILE A 289 11.04 39.95 -5.98
CA ILE A 289 10.29 40.82 -5.06
C ILE A 289 10.27 40.13 -3.68
N ALA A 290 10.89 40.77 -2.69
CA ALA A 290 10.90 40.37 -1.29
C ALA A 290 9.81 41.15 -0.49
N PRO A 291 9.56 40.84 0.80
CA PRO A 291 8.45 40.01 1.24
C PRO A 291 7.38 40.82 2.03
N CYS A 292 6.12 40.40 1.94
CA CYS A 292 5.08 40.82 2.89
C CYS A 292 4.72 39.68 3.82
N VAL A 293 5.01 39.91 5.11
CA VAL A 293 4.66 39.08 6.27
C VAL A 293 3.15 39.17 6.53
N GLY A 294 2.51 38.05 6.88
CA GLY A 294 1.11 38.01 7.29
C GLY A 294 0.56 36.60 7.47
N ASP A 295 0.80 36.05 8.66
CA ASP A 295 0.11 35.00 9.43
C ASP A 295 -1.01 34.14 8.79
N GLY A 296 -0.86 32.81 8.97
CA GLY A 296 -1.96 31.92 9.34
C GLY A 296 -2.57 31.03 8.25
N TRP A 297 -1.99 29.84 8.03
CA TRP A 297 -2.71 28.71 7.41
C TRP A 297 -2.55 27.46 8.27
N SER A 298 -3.58 27.18 9.07
CA SER A 298 -3.78 25.95 9.80
C SER A 298 -4.31 24.86 8.87
N VAL A 299 -3.56 23.77 8.77
CA VAL A 299 -3.98 22.49 8.18
C VAL A 299 -4.80 21.75 9.23
N GLY A 300 -6.08 21.51 8.97
CA GLY A 300 -7.02 20.92 9.92
C GLY A 300 -7.48 19.52 9.54
N THR A 301 -6.83 18.51 10.11
CA THR A 301 -7.44 17.21 10.45
C THR A 301 -8.49 17.39 11.55
N CYS A 302 -9.61 16.66 11.50
CA CYS A 302 -10.34 16.25 12.71
C CYS A 302 -11.22 15.01 12.48
N MET A 303 -10.76 13.87 13.03
CA MET A 303 -11.58 12.74 13.46
C MET A 303 -12.00 12.94 14.93
N HIS A 304 -13.18 12.38 15.28
CA HIS A 304 -13.70 11.90 16.59
C HIS A 304 -15.09 12.48 16.97
N PRO A 305 -15.85 11.85 17.89
CA PRO A 305 -16.54 10.54 17.86
C PRO A 305 -18.10 10.69 18.02
N HIS A 306 -18.91 9.63 17.84
CA HIS A 306 -20.40 9.59 18.05
C HIS A 306 -20.87 10.03 19.47
N PRO A 307 -22.20 10.16 19.85
CA PRO A 307 -23.55 10.09 19.16
C PRO A 307 -24.46 11.35 19.51
N PRO A 308 -25.81 11.49 19.30
CA PRO A 308 -26.91 10.51 19.14
C PRO A 308 -27.97 10.75 18.04
N SER A 309 -28.82 9.73 17.88
CA SER A 309 -30.08 9.61 17.14
C SER A 309 -30.78 10.91 16.68
N ALA A 310 -30.96 11.09 15.37
CA ALA A 310 -31.90 12.07 14.81
C ALA A 310 -32.51 11.61 13.46
N VAL A 311 -33.75 11.13 13.58
CA VAL A 311 -34.90 11.27 12.67
C VAL A 311 -34.65 11.83 11.26
N PHE A 312 -34.97 11.02 10.24
CA PHE A 312 -35.09 11.42 8.82
C PHE A 312 -36.12 12.55 8.62
N PRO A 313 -35.78 13.65 7.90
CA PRO A 313 -36.79 14.55 7.35
C PRO A 313 -37.30 14.03 6.00
N ARG A 314 -38.62 14.12 5.83
CA ARG A 314 -39.38 13.72 4.64
C ARG A 314 -38.96 14.50 3.38
N VAL A 315 -38.98 13.78 2.25
CA VAL A 315 -38.86 14.30 0.88
C VAL A 315 -40.01 15.27 0.57
N PRO A 316 -39.74 16.51 0.10
CA PRO A 316 -40.76 17.33 -0.54
C PRO A 316 -40.87 16.95 -2.02
N THR A 317 -42.05 16.47 -2.40
CA THR A 317 -42.49 16.38 -3.79
C THR A 317 -42.80 17.77 -4.32
N HIS A 318 -42.13 18.22 -5.38
CA HIS A 318 -42.62 19.31 -6.23
C HIS A 318 -42.49 18.94 -7.73
N PRO A 319 -43.53 19.24 -8.55
CA PRO A 319 -43.62 18.76 -9.92
C PRO A 319 -43.07 19.76 -10.94
N LEU A 320 -42.53 19.19 -12.03
CA LEU A 320 -42.38 19.73 -13.38
C LEU A 320 -41.42 20.91 -13.61
N CYS A 321 -40.25 20.56 -14.16
CA CYS A 321 -39.63 21.37 -15.22
C CYS A 321 -39.40 20.48 -16.45
N THR A 322 -40.25 20.68 -17.45
CA THR A 322 -40.18 20.11 -18.79
C THR A 322 -39.03 20.72 -19.58
N ARG A 323 -37.89 20.03 -19.62
CA ARG A 323 -37.00 20.04 -20.79
C ARG A 323 -36.67 18.61 -21.14
N ARG A 324 -37.19 18.14 -22.28
CA ARG A 324 -36.73 16.93 -22.96
C ARG A 324 -35.28 17.16 -23.42
N GLY A 325 -34.33 17.04 -22.51
CA GLY A 325 -32.97 16.61 -22.83
C GLY A 325 -32.98 15.09 -22.83
N VAL A 326 -32.45 14.47 -23.88
CA VAL A 326 -32.22 13.03 -23.93
C VAL A 326 -31.24 12.70 -22.80
N PHE A 327 -31.75 12.33 -21.62
CA PHE A 327 -30.94 11.58 -20.67
C PHE A 327 -30.67 10.26 -21.35
N MET A 328 -29.44 10.08 -21.84
CA MET A 328 -28.92 8.74 -22.09
C MET A 328 -28.91 8.06 -20.72
N SER A 329 -29.95 7.29 -20.43
CA SER A 329 -29.95 6.39 -19.30
C SER A 329 -28.78 5.44 -19.49
N ALA A 330 -27.87 5.39 -18.52
CA ALA A 330 -26.91 4.31 -18.50
C ALA A 330 -27.69 2.98 -18.44
N PRO A 331 -27.24 1.92 -19.15
CA PRO A 331 -27.93 0.64 -19.11
C PRO A 331 -28.06 0.15 -17.66
N PRO A 332 -29.22 -0.39 -17.22
CA PRO A 332 -29.45 -0.83 -15.84
C PRO A 332 -28.32 -1.75 -15.32
N HIS A 333 -27.85 -2.66 -16.18
CA HIS A 333 -26.75 -3.59 -15.88
C HIS A 333 -25.41 -2.90 -15.57
N THR A 334 -25.14 -1.71 -16.14
CA THR A 334 -23.92 -0.96 -15.83
C THR A 334 -24.01 -0.34 -14.43
N CYS A 335 -25.19 0.15 -14.04
CA CYS A 335 -25.44 0.70 -12.72
C CYS A 335 -25.39 -0.40 -11.64
N GLU A 336 -26.04 -1.54 -11.89
CA GLU A 336 -26.03 -2.70 -10.98
C GLU A 336 -24.62 -3.26 -10.77
N LYS A 337 -23.83 -3.42 -11.84
CA LYS A 337 -22.43 -3.87 -11.73
C LYS A 337 -21.58 -2.88 -10.93
N GLY A 338 -21.73 -1.57 -11.16
CA GLY A 338 -21.01 -0.54 -10.41
C GLY A 338 -21.35 -0.56 -8.92
N LEU A 339 -22.64 -0.64 -8.58
CA LEU A 339 -23.11 -0.77 -7.20
C LEU A 339 -22.60 -2.05 -6.53
N SER A 340 -22.51 -3.16 -7.28
CA SER A 340 -21.94 -4.40 -6.77
C SER A 340 -20.45 -4.27 -6.41
N GLN A 341 -19.64 -3.55 -7.21
CA GLN A 341 -18.23 -3.33 -6.87
C GLN A 341 -18.08 -2.38 -5.69
N MET A 342 -18.92 -1.34 -5.60
CA MET A 342 -18.98 -0.48 -4.40
C MET A 342 -19.35 -1.28 -3.16
N ALA A 343 -20.32 -2.20 -3.25
CA ALA A 343 -20.69 -3.05 -2.13
C ALA A 343 -19.53 -3.95 -1.67
N LYS A 344 -18.77 -4.52 -2.60
CA LYS A 344 -17.56 -5.30 -2.27
C LYS A 344 -16.48 -4.43 -1.63
N PHE A 345 -16.25 -3.22 -2.14
CA PHE A 345 -15.35 -2.25 -1.51
C PHE A 345 -15.74 -1.98 -0.05
N PHE A 346 -17.01 -1.60 0.19
CA PHE A 346 -17.49 -1.31 1.55
C PHE A 346 -17.51 -2.52 2.46
N GLN A 347 -17.76 -3.72 1.93
CA GLN A 347 -17.72 -4.96 2.72
C GLN A 347 -16.31 -5.24 3.21
N ILE A 348 -15.30 -5.17 2.33
CA ILE A 348 -13.90 -5.42 2.72
C ILE A 348 -13.35 -4.29 3.59
N SER A 349 -13.76 -3.04 3.40
CA SER A 349 -13.30 -1.92 4.25
C SER A 349 -13.86 -1.95 5.68
N ALA A 350 -14.93 -2.71 5.93
CA ALA A 350 -15.62 -2.73 7.22
C ALA A 350 -15.15 -3.88 8.14
N ASP A 351 -14.52 -4.91 7.55
CA ASP A 351 -13.85 -6.01 8.23
C ASP A 351 -12.39 -5.61 8.54
#